data_AF-A0A379AI18-F1
#
_entry.id   AF-A0A379AI18-F1
#
_cell.length_a   1.000
_cell.length_b   1.000
_cell.length_c   1.000
_cell.angle_alpha   90.00
_cell.angle_beta   90.00
_cell.angle_gamma   90.00
#
_symmetry.space_group_name_H-M   'P 1'
#
loop_
_entity.id
_entity.type
_entity.pdbx_description
1 polymer ?
#
loop_
_entity_poly.entity_id
_entity_poly.type
_entity_poly.pdbx_seq_one_letter_code
_entity_poly.pdbx_strand_id
1 'polypeptide(L)'
;MGCLLPSCDRVGRAWPLLALHSFTLAQWHPAQLTISGDWFQDLGATLLRAVQTPLNGEQLEQQIQALPPLLVPARKPSEIMDVIGFQDLPCTLSWREVAERFDPQQHMSYWWSNRSDGFAHATHKHSGNLTAQLFSLLFNPAAGSQPGRNGLYPPMFE
;
A
#
# COMPACT_ATOMS: atom_id res chain seq x y z
N MET A 1 2.41 6.28 -1.98
CA MET A 1 2.54 4.85 -1.58
C MET A 1 2.74 4.78 -0.06
N GLY A 2 2.25 3.76 0.62
CA GLY A 2 2.46 3.64 2.07
C GLY A 2 1.58 2.60 2.75
N CYS A 3 1.51 2.67 4.08
CA CYS A 3 0.82 1.70 4.92
C CYS A 3 -0.28 2.39 5.74
N LEU A 4 -1.40 1.69 5.90
CA LEU A 4 -2.57 2.10 6.68
C LEU A 4 -2.96 0.93 7.60
N LEU A 5 -3.21 1.21 8.87
CA LEU A 5 -3.52 0.19 9.88
C LEU A 5 -4.50 0.75 10.92
N PRO A 6 -5.28 -0.11 11.60
CA PRO A 6 -6.13 0.33 12.69
C PRO A 6 -5.28 0.79 13.87
N SER A 7 -5.70 1.86 14.54
CA SER A 7 -5.04 2.39 15.73
C SER A 7 -6.06 3.10 16.62
N CYS A 8 -5.59 3.62 17.75
CA CYS A 8 -6.33 4.48 18.64
C CYS A 8 -5.43 5.59 19.18
N ASP A 9 -6.03 6.72 19.56
CA ASP A 9 -5.30 7.75 20.28
C ASP A 9 -5.17 7.44 21.77
N ARG A 10 -4.50 8.34 22.51
CA ARG A 10 -4.25 8.17 23.96
C ARG A 10 -5.51 8.10 24.82
N VAL A 11 -6.66 8.54 24.31
CA VAL A 11 -7.95 8.50 25.02
C VAL A 11 -8.85 7.36 24.52
N GLY A 12 -8.31 6.45 23.69
CA GLY A 12 -9.00 5.25 23.23
C GLY A 12 -9.95 5.48 22.05
N ARG A 13 -9.92 6.65 21.39
CA ARG A 13 -10.72 6.87 20.18
C ARG A 13 -10.09 6.14 19.01
N ALA A 14 -10.88 5.34 18.30
CA ALA A 14 -10.44 4.63 17.11
C ALA A 14 -10.06 5.63 16.01
N TRP A 15 -8.83 5.56 15.53
CA TRP A 15 -8.33 6.40 14.45
C TRP A 15 -7.27 5.63 13.66
N PRO A 16 -7.31 5.60 12.32
CA PRO A 16 -6.29 4.88 11.57
C PRO A 16 -4.94 5.59 11.68
N LEU A 17 -3.86 4.80 11.73
CA LEU A 17 -2.51 5.31 11.55
C LEU A 17 -2.13 5.15 10.08
N LEU A 18 -1.60 6.22 9.49
CA LEU A 18 -1.27 6.30 8.07
C LEU A 18 0.12 6.90 7.90
N ALA A 19 0.99 6.18 7.19
CA ALA A 19 2.26 6.72 6.73
C ALA A 19 2.32 6.65 5.20
N LEU A 20 2.67 7.77 4.57
CA LEU A 20 2.68 7.92 3.12
C LEU A 20 3.98 8.55 2.64
N HIS A 21 4.54 7.97 1.58
CA HIS A 21 5.50 8.60 0.73
C HIS A 21 4.80 9.15 -0.52
N SER A 22 4.91 10.46 -0.72
CA SER A 22 4.31 11.19 -1.84
C SER A 22 5.37 11.56 -2.86
N PHE A 23 5.00 11.50 -4.13
CA PHE A 23 5.87 11.84 -5.26
C PHE A 23 5.04 12.52 -6.34
N THR A 24 5.69 13.38 -7.12
CA THR A 24 5.13 13.95 -8.34
C THR A 24 5.19 12.93 -9.48
N LEU A 25 4.39 13.13 -10.53
CA LEU A 25 4.46 12.29 -11.74
C LEU A 25 5.88 12.31 -12.35
N ALA A 26 6.59 13.44 -12.26
CA ALA A 26 7.96 13.58 -12.74
C ALA A 26 9.00 12.80 -11.91
N GLN A 27 8.67 12.38 -10.69
CA GLN A 27 9.52 11.56 -9.82
C GLN A 27 9.20 10.06 -9.93
N TRP A 28 8.02 9.72 -10.44
CA TRP A 28 7.59 8.34 -10.60
C TRP A 28 8.51 7.57 -11.57
N HIS A 29 8.73 6.29 -11.27
CA HIS A 29 9.39 5.35 -12.14
C HIS A 29 8.60 4.02 -12.14
N PRO A 30 8.20 3.44 -13.29
CA PRO A 30 7.37 2.24 -13.33
C PRO A 30 7.95 1.04 -12.55
N ALA A 31 9.27 0.82 -12.65
CA ALA A 31 9.94 -0.27 -11.93
C ALA A 31 10.11 -0.03 -10.42
N GLN A 32 9.70 1.13 -9.89
CA GLN A 32 9.86 1.45 -8.48
C GLN A 32 9.04 0.51 -7.58
N LEU A 33 7.82 0.17 -8.00
CA LEU A 33 6.98 -0.78 -7.26
C LEU A 33 7.62 -2.16 -7.20
N THR A 34 8.20 -2.64 -8.31
CA THR A 34 8.84 -3.95 -8.41
C THR A 34 9.84 -4.22 -7.29
N ILE A 35 10.57 -3.20 -6.86
CA ILE A 35 11.64 -3.30 -5.84
C ILE A 35 11.25 -2.73 -4.47
N SER A 36 9.97 -2.42 -4.25
CA SER A 36 9.50 -1.74 -3.02
C SER A 36 8.98 -2.68 -1.93
N GLY A 37 9.01 -4.00 -2.13
CA GLY A 37 8.49 -5.01 -1.20
C GLY A 37 9.03 -4.87 0.23
N ASP A 38 10.36 -4.85 0.37
CA ASP A 38 11.00 -4.74 1.68
C ASP A 38 10.65 -3.42 2.37
N TRP A 39 10.59 -2.32 1.61
CA TRP A 39 10.18 -1.02 2.15
C TRP A 39 8.76 -1.05 2.73
N PHE A 40 7.80 -1.69 2.04
CA PHE A 40 6.46 -1.86 2.59
C PHE A 40 6.49 -2.73 3.86
N GLN A 41 7.25 -3.83 3.87
CA GLN A 41 7.37 -4.70 5.05
C GLN A 41 7.92 -3.94 6.26
N ASP A 42 9.06 -3.25 6.09
CA ASP A 42 9.71 -2.50 7.15
C ASP A 42 8.83 -1.35 7.69
N LEU A 43 8.16 -0.63 6.79
CA LEU A 43 7.20 0.40 7.19
C LEU A 43 6.02 -0.20 7.95
N GLY A 44 5.42 -1.28 7.43
CA GLY A 44 4.29 -1.95 8.06
C GLY A 44 4.62 -2.49 9.46
N ALA A 45 5.75 -3.15 9.61
CA ALA A 45 6.24 -3.67 10.89
C ALA A 45 6.53 -2.54 11.89
N THR A 46 7.12 -1.43 11.45
CA THR A 46 7.39 -0.26 12.28
C THR A 46 6.10 0.36 12.82
N LEU A 47 5.10 0.56 11.94
CA LEU A 47 3.81 1.10 12.37
C LEU A 47 3.05 0.13 13.28
N LEU A 48 3.09 -1.17 12.99
CA LEU A 48 2.45 -2.19 13.84
C LEU A 48 3.04 -2.18 15.25
N ARG A 49 4.37 -2.10 15.38
CA ARG A 49 5.04 -1.97 16.68
C ARG A 49 4.57 -0.73 17.45
N ALA A 50 4.40 0.39 16.76
CA ALA A 50 3.94 1.64 17.36
C ALA A 50 2.49 1.59 17.84
N VAL A 51 1.65 0.74 17.25
CA VAL A 51 0.28 0.50 17.73
C VAL A 51 0.25 -0.49 18.90
N GLN A 52 1.13 -1.49 18.88
CA GLN A 52 1.19 -2.50 19.94
C GLN A 52 1.90 -2.02 21.21
N THR A 53 2.83 -1.07 21.08
CA THR A 53 3.65 -0.55 22.18
C THR A 53 3.43 0.95 22.33
N PRO A 54 3.25 1.49 23.55
CA PRO A 54 3.11 2.93 23.76
C PRO A 54 4.35 3.69 23.24
N LEU A 55 4.17 4.38 22.11
CA LEU A 55 5.15 5.32 21.56
C LEU A 55 4.56 6.73 21.54
N ASN A 56 5.41 7.73 21.75
CA ASN A 56 5.05 9.11 21.43
C ASN A 56 5.31 9.41 19.93
N GLY A 57 4.80 10.54 19.46
CA GLY A 57 4.90 10.91 18.04
C GLY A 57 6.35 11.10 17.58
N GLU A 58 7.20 11.71 18.40
CA GLU A 58 8.61 11.96 18.07
C GLU A 58 9.40 10.65 17.93
N GLN A 59 9.16 9.68 18.82
CA GLN A 59 9.78 8.36 18.75
C GLN A 59 9.37 7.61 17.50
N LEU A 60 8.09 7.66 17.14
CA LEU A 60 7.60 7.05 15.90
C LEU A 60 8.22 7.73 14.67
N GLU A 61 8.30 9.07 14.67
CA GLU A 61 8.94 9.81 13.59
C GLU A 61 10.42 9.44 13.42
N GLN A 62 11.17 9.35 14.51
CA GLN A 62 12.57 8.89 14.49
C GLN A 62 12.71 7.47 13.94
N GLN A 63 11.82 6.56 14.32
CA GLN A 63 11.83 5.19 13.79
C GLN A 63 11.54 5.16 12.29
N ILE A 64 10.58 5.96 11.80
CA ILE A 64 10.29 6.07 10.37
C ILE A 64 11.46 6.69 9.61
N GLN A 65 12.12 7.71 10.17
CA GLN A 65 13.30 8.35 9.56
C GLN A 65 14.52 7.41 9.51
N ALA A 66 14.60 6.44 10.42
CA ALA A 66 15.67 5.44 10.44
C ALA A 66 15.45 4.29 9.46
N LEU A 67 14.27 4.18 8.82
CA LEU A 67 14.00 3.15 7.82
C LEU A 67 14.86 3.36 6.57
N PRO A 68 15.25 2.27 5.88
CA PRO A 68 15.83 2.38 4.54
C PRO A 68 14.93 3.22 3.63
N PRO A 69 15.49 4.17 2.86
CA PRO A 69 14.68 4.99 1.98
C PRO A 69 14.04 4.13 0.88
N LEU A 70 12.89 4.57 0.40
CA LEU A 70 12.27 3.97 -0.77
C LEU A 70 13.22 4.07 -1.97
N LEU A 71 13.63 2.93 -2.51
CA LEU A 71 14.53 2.88 -3.64
C LEU A 71 13.89 3.51 -4.88
N VAL A 72 14.68 4.28 -5.63
CA VAL A 72 14.30 4.84 -6.92
C VAL A 72 15.27 4.27 -7.97
N PRO A 73 14.78 3.56 -8.99
CA PRO A 73 15.64 3.10 -10.08
C PRO A 73 16.38 4.27 -10.73
N ALA A 74 17.67 4.11 -11.00
CA ALA A 74 18.47 5.12 -11.68
C ALA A 74 17.98 5.25 -13.13
N ARG A 75 17.56 6.46 -13.53
CA ARG A 75 17.20 6.76 -14.93
C ARG A 75 18.47 6.68 -15.79
N LYS A 76 18.55 5.74 -16.74
CA LYS A 76 19.66 5.76 -17.70
C LYS A 76 19.36 6.77 -18.81
N PRO A 77 20.37 7.32 -19.48
CA PRO A 77 20.17 8.31 -20.53
C PRO A 77 19.42 7.80 -21.78
N SER A 78 19.22 6.48 -21.94
CA SER A 78 18.58 5.88 -23.11
C SER A 78 17.24 5.23 -22.76
N GLU A 79 16.15 5.87 -23.19
CA GLU A 79 14.76 5.45 -22.94
C GLU A 79 14.47 3.99 -23.33
N ILE A 80 15.12 3.49 -24.39
CA ILE A 80 14.94 2.12 -24.88
C ILE A 80 15.62 1.08 -23.97
N MET A 81 16.75 1.41 -23.33
CA MET A 81 17.47 0.48 -22.44
C MET A 81 16.87 0.44 -21.03
N ASP A 82 16.21 1.51 -20.60
CA ASP A 82 15.47 1.52 -19.33
C ASP A 82 14.32 0.51 -19.36
N VAL A 83 13.58 0.41 -20.47
CA VAL A 83 12.44 -0.53 -20.61
C VAL A 83 12.89 -2.00 -20.52
N ILE A 84 14.09 -2.34 -21.00
CA ILE A 84 14.61 -3.71 -21.00
C ILE A 84 15.32 -4.05 -19.69
N GLY A 85 16.11 -3.13 -19.13
CA GLY A 85 16.94 -3.39 -17.95
C GLY A 85 16.19 -3.60 -16.64
N PHE A 86 14.91 -3.20 -16.57
CA PHE A 86 14.10 -3.32 -15.35
C PHE A 86 13.08 -4.46 -15.38
N GLN A 87 12.86 -5.11 -16.53
CA GLN A 87 11.98 -6.30 -16.61
C GLN A 87 12.57 -7.51 -15.87
N ASP A 88 13.91 -7.58 -15.78
CA ASP A 88 14.62 -8.67 -15.12
C ASP A 88 14.78 -8.47 -13.60
N LEU A 89 14.30 -7.35 -13.04
CA LEU A 89 14.36 -7.13 -11.60
C LEU A 89 13.43 -8.11 -10.86
N PRO A 90 13.91 -8.81 -9.82
CA PRO A 90 13.05 -9.67 -9.02
C PRO A 90 11.99 -8.80 -8.32
N CYS A 91 10.72 -9.11 -8.58
CA CYS A 91 9.61 -8.46 -7.90
C CYS A 91 9.57 -8.86 -6.42
N THR A 92 9.81 -7.90 -5.53
CA THR A 92 9.79 -8.09 -4.08
C THR A 92 8.41 -7.89 -3.47
N LEU A 93 7.44 -7.37 -4.22
CA LEU A 93 6.05 -7.24 -3.75
C LEU A 93 5.37 -8.59 -3.56
N SER A 94 4.54 -8.68 -2.52
CA SER A 94 3.65 -9.81 -2.29
C SER A 94 2.52 -9.90 -3.33
N TRP A 95 2.13 -8.77 -3.94
CA TRP A 95 1.17 -8.72 -5.03
C TRP A 95 1.82 -8.17 -6.31
N ARG A 96 2.38 -9.08 -7.12
CA ARG A 96 3.14 -8.76 -8.34
C ARG A 96 2.34 -7.95 -9.37
N GLU A 97 1.05 -8.25 -9.52
CA GLU A 97 0.17 -7.57 -10.49
C GLU A 97 0.16 -6.04 -10.32
N VAL A 98 0.34 -5.53 -9.09
CA VAL A 98 0.39 -4.08 -8.83
C VAL A 98 1.60 -3.45 -9.52
N ALA A 99 2.77 -4.10 -9.48
CA ALA A 99 3.95 -3.62 -10.18
C ALA A 99 3.76 -3.62 -11.70
N GLU A 100 2.98 -4.54 -12.24
CA GLU A 100 2.74 -4.68 -13.68
C GLU A 100 1.64 -3.74 -14.20
N ARG A 101 0.66 -3.39 -13.35
CA ARG A 101 -0.58 -2.70 -13.77
C ARG A 101 -0.75 -1.30 -13.20
N PHE A 102 0.02 -0.91 -12.18
CA PHE A 102 -0.11 0.41 -11.60
C PHE A 102 0.39 1.48 -12.57
N ASP A 103 -0.47 2.45 -12.84
CA ASP A 103 -0.18 3.63 -13.64
C ASP A 103 -0.69 4.85 -12.86
N PRO A 104 0.18 5.80 -12.47
CA PRO A 104 -0.23 6.98 -11.71
C PRO A 104 -1.16 7.92 -12.49
N GLN A 105 -1.26 7.77 -13.82
CA GLN A 105 -2.20 8.55 -14.64
C GLN A 105 -3.60 7.92 -14.67
N GLN A 106 -3.73 6.64 -14.28
CA GLN A 106 -5.02 5.99 -14.16
C GLN A 106 -5.66 6.31 -12.81
N HIS A 107 -6.99 6.45 -12.82
CA HIS A 107 -7.76 6.70 -11.61
C HIS A 107 -8.05 5.39 -10.86
N MET A 108 -7.01 4.68 -10.42
CA MET A 108 -7.14 3.42 -9.69
C MET A 108 -6.21 3.36 -8.48
N SER A 109 -6.72 2.83 -7.36
CA SER A 109 -5.95 2.53 -6.16
C SER A 109 -5.86 1.03 -5.92
N TYR A 110 -4.72 0.61 -5.39
CA TYR A 110 -4.39 -0.78 -5.11
C TYR A 110 -4.09 -0.93 -3.62
N TRP A 111 -4.73 -1.91 -2.99
CA TRP A 111 -4.65 -2.15 -1.56
C TRP A 111 -4.36 -3.62 -1.34
N TRP A 112 -3.39 -3.93 -0.47
CA TRP A 112 -3.10 -5.31 -0.10
C TRP A 112 -2.63 -5.41 1.34
N SER A 113 -2.77 -6.59 1.92
CA SER A 113 -2.28 -6.83 3.27
C SER A 113 -0.75 -6.89 3.31
N ASN A 114 -0.19 -6.16 4.27
CA ASN A 114 1.25 -6.11 4.52
C ASN A 114 1.79 -7.41 5.13
N ARG A 115 0.95 -8.19 5.83
CA ARG A 115 1.26 -9.49 6.46
C ARG A 115 2.20 -9.43 7.68
N SER A 116 2.64 -8.24 8.10
CA SER A 116 3.39 -8.06 9.36
C SER A 116 2.63 -8.54 10.61
N ASP A 117 1.30 -8.61 10.52
CA ASP A 117 0.37 -9.03 11.57
C ASP A 117 -0.01 -10.52 11.49
N GLY A 118 0.53 -11.27 10.52
CA GLY A 118 0.26 -12.70 10.33
C GLY A 118 -1.08 -13.03 9.66
N PHE A 119 -1.87 -12.03 9.26
CA PHE A 119 -3.13 -12.26 8.55
C PHE A 119 -2.88 -12.74 7.11
N ALA A 120 -3.92 -13.38 6.54
CA ALA A 120 -3.88 -13.89 5.18
C ALA A 120 -3.60 -12.76 4.16
N HIS A 121 -2.98 -13.15 3.03
CA HIS A 121 -2.79 -12.19 1.95
C HIS A 121 -4.14 -11.85 1.31
N ALA A 122 -4.51 -10.57 1.35
CA ALA A 122 -5.72 -10.05 0.72
C ALA A 122 -5.33 -8.92 -0.22
N THR A 123 -6.00 -8.83 -1.36
CA THR A 123 -5.76 -7.82 -2.39
C THR A 123 -7.07 -7.19 -2.83
N HIS A 124 -7.04 -5.91 -3.11
CA HIS A 124 -8.22 -5.17 -3.56
C HIS A 124 -7.82 -4.03 -4.49
N LYS A 125 -8.56 -3.95 -5.61
CA LYS A 125 -8.42 -2.91 -6.63
C LYS A 125 -9.66 -2.05 -6.61
N HIS A 126 -9.48 -0.74 -6.56
CA HIS A 126 -10.59 0.20 -6.47
C HIS A 126 -10.44 1.32 -7.52
N SER A 127 -11.54 1.67 -8.18
CA SER A 127 -11.56 2.82 -9.08
C SER A 127 -11.63 4.09 -8.25
N GLY A 128 -10.58 4.89 -8.29
CA GLY A 128 -10.44 6.15 -7.56
C GLY A 128 -9.84 6.03 -6.17
N ASN A 129 -10.13 7.04 -5.35
CA ASN A 129 -9.52 7.26 -4.04
C ASN A 129 -10.13 6.35 -2.95
N LEU A 130 -9.51 6.35 -1.76
CA LEU A 130 -10.06 5.68 -0.58
C LEU A 130 -11.44 6.26 -0.23
N THR A 131 -12.48 5.41 -0.27
CA THR A 131 -13.84 5.74 0.15
C THR A 131 -14.16 5.12 1.51
N ALA A 132 -15.22 5.59 2.17
CA ALA A 132 -15.70 4.97 3.41
C ALA A 132 -16.07 3.48 3.22
N GLN A 133 -16.69 3.14 2.08
CA GLN A 133 -17.03 1.76 1.74
C GLN A 133 -15.78 0.89 1.58
N LEU A 134 -14.77 1.39 0.87
CA LEU A 134 -13.48 0.71 0.73
C LEU A 134 -12.79 0.55 2.09
N PHE A 135 -12.77 1.61 2.90
CA PHE A 135 -12.19 1.55 4.24
C PHE A 135 -12.86 0.46 5.10
N SER A 136 -14.20 0.39 5.12
CA SER A 136 -14.92 -0.66 5.83
C SER A 136 -14.59 -2.06 5.31
N LEU A 137 -14.44 -2.23 3.99
CA LEU A 137 -14.04 -3.51 3.40
C LEU A 137 -12.63 -3.94 3.82
N LEU A 138 -11.68 -3.00 3.87
CA LEU A 138 -10.28 -3.27 4.22
C LEU A 138 -10.11 -3.67 5.69
N PHE A 139 -10.85 -3.05 6.61
CA PHE A 139 -10.72 -3.30 8.06
C PHE A 139 -11.79 -4.21 8.64
N ASN A 140 -12.87 -4.49 7.90
CA ASN A 140 -13.93 -5.40 8.30
C ASN A 140 -14.47 -6.20 7.09
N PRO A 141 -13.66 -7.11 6.53
CA PRO A 141 -14.04 -7.86 5.33
C PRO A 141 -15.30 -8.73 5.55
N ALA A 142 -15.57 -9.18 6.78
CA ALA A 142 -16.77 -9.92 7.14
C ALA A 142 -18.06 -9.08 7.11
N ALA A 143 -17.96 -7.75 7.26
CA ALA A 143 -19.10 -6.85 7.06
C ALA A 143 -19.37 -6.60 5.56
N GLY A 144 -18.37 -6.72 4.70
CA GLY A 144 -18.51 -6.63 3.25
C GLY A 144 -19.12 -7.88 2.60
N SER A 145 -19.06 -9.03 3.27
CA SER A 145 -19.64 -10.31 2.79
C SER A 145 -21.10 -10.53 3.20
N GLN A 146 -21.75 -9.57 3.87
CA GLN A 146 -23.18 -9.66 4.14
C GLN A 146 -23.98 -9.49 2.83
N PRO A 147 -24.70 -10.53 2.37
CA PRO A 147 -25.54 -10.41 1.19
C PRO A 147 -26.67 -9.42 1.51
N GLY A 148 -26.75 -8.34 0.73
CA GLY A 148 -27.90 -7.42 0.77
C GLY A 148 -27.63 -5.99 1.21
N ARG A 149 -26.38 -5.57 1.50
CA ARG A 149 -26.10 -4.19 1.91
C ARG A 149 -25.22 -3.34 0.98
N ASN A 150 -24.59 -3.95 -0.01
CA ASN A 150 -23.92 -3.23 -1.11
C ASN A 150 -24.26 -3.94 -2.41
N GLY A 151 -24.76 -3.19 -3.40
CA GLY A 151 -25.22 -3.71 -4.67
C GLY A 151 -24.30 -4.75 -5.27
N LEU A 152 -24.73 -6.01 -5.18
CA LEU A 152 -24.35 -7.03 -6.15
C LEU A 152 -24.82 -6.49 -7.49
N TYR A 153 -23.91 -5.94 -8.30
CA TYR A 153 -24.20 -5.90 -9.73
C TYR A 153 -24.31 -7.35 -10.17
N PRO A 154 -25.44 -7.78 -10.75
CA PRO A 154 -25.49 -9.04 -11.48
C PRO A 154 -24.43 -9.00 -12.59
N PRO A 155 -23.97 -10.17 -13.08
CA PRO A 155 -23.01 -10.21 -14.18
C PRO A 155 -23.56 -9.39 -15.35
N MET A 156 -22.76 -8.46 -15.85
CA MET A 156 -23.19 -7.50 -16.88
C MET A 156 -23.21 -8.08 -18.30
N PHE A 157 -23.05 -9.39 -18.50
CA PHE A 157 -23.18 -10.03 -19.81
C PHE A 157 -23.61 -11.50 -19.67
N GLU A 158 -24.51 -11.95 -20.56
CA GLU A 158 -24.60 -13.36 -20.99
C GLU A 158 -23.56 -13.64 -22.10
#